data_AF-A0A974DJA0-F1
#
_entry.id   AF-A0A974DJA0-F1
#
_cell.length_a   1.000
_cell.length_b   1.000
_cell.length_c   1.000
_cell.angle_alpha   90.00
_cell.angle_beta   90.00
_cell.angle_gamma   90.00
#
_symmetry.space_group_name_H-M   'P 1'
#
loop_
_entity.id
_entity.type
_entity.pdbx_description
1 polymer ?
#
loop_
_entity_poly.entity_id
_entity_poly.type
_entity_poly.pdbx_seq_one_letter_code
_entity_poly.pdbx_strand_id
1 'polypeptide(L)'
;MNPLITYRRSKNLHNKLTHSHYTHSVKPTWLTSKMTGCYKCGNCIACPLIERTSTIVLTRDNIEYKLKNDMNCKSTCIVYIMQCICGKHYVGKTLREFRRRIQEHVGDIKHKRNASVAVHINECHNGNTIVMKFMAVEQLNQTSRVGNVNKKLLQTEARWINAMNSRSPVGLNEGFTFSPFL
;
A
#
# COMPACT_ATOMS: atom_id res chain seq x y z
N MET A 1 28.91 -1.35 59.46
CA MET A 1 28.14 -1.33 58.20
C MET A 1 26.88 -2.16 58.42
N ASN A 2 25.70 -1.58 58.25
CA ASN A 2 24.44 -2.32 58.38
C ASN A 2 23.91 -2.67 56.97
N PRO A 3 23.51 -3.92 56.71
CA PRO A 3 22.96 -4.29 55.42
C PRO A 3 21.55 -3.73 55.24
N LEU A 4 21.27 -3.17 54.07
CA LEU A 4 19.96 -2.62 53.70
C LEU A 4 19.11 -3.73 53.08
N ILE A 5 18.10 -4.20 53.82
CA ILE A 5 17.16 -5.21 53.32
C ILE A 5 15.98 -4.48 52.68
N THR A 6 15.73 -4.73 51.39
CA THR A 6 14.56 -4.22 50.68
C THR A 6 13.66 -5.36 50.25
N TYR A 7 12.36 -5.23 50.51
CA TYR A 7 11.35 -6.19 50.08
C TYR A 7 10.75 -5.77 48.74
N ARG A 8 10.71 -6.69 47.77
CA ARG A 8 10.09 -6.46 46.47
C ARG A 8 8.65 -7.00 46.48
N ARG A 9 7.67 -6.13 46.21
CA ARG A 9 6.26 -6.51 46.14
C ARG A 9 6.00 -7.46 44.95
N SER A 10 5.23 -8.52 45.18
CA SER A 10 4.82 -9.48 44.14
C SER A 10 3.87 -8.83 43.11
N LYS A 11 4.00 -9.24 41.85
CA LYS A 11 3.17 -8.71 40.75
C LYS A 11 1.71 -9.17 40.93
N ASN A 12 0.79 -8.24 41.12
CA ASN A 12 -0.64 -8.50 41.25
C ASN A 12 -1.38 -8.30 39.91
N LEU A 13 -2.64 -8.73 39.85
CA LEU A 13 -3.51 -8.63 38.66
C LEU A 13 -3.64 -7.18 38.14
N HIS A 14 -3.64 -6.19 39.03
CA HIS A 14 -3.66 -4.78 38.65
C HIS A 14 -2.47 -4.43 37.73
N ASN A 15 -1.25 -4.86 38.06
CA ASN A 15 -0.07 -4.64 37.23
C ASN A 15 -0.11 -5.36 35.87
N LYS A 16 -0.93 -6.41 35.71
CA LYS A 16 -1.14 -7.09 34.42
C LYS A 16 -2.20 -6.40 33.56
N LEU A 17 -3.15 -5.71 34.17
CA LEU A 17 -4.34 -5.18 33.50
C LEU A 17 -4.27 -3.67 33.20
N THR A 18 -3.33 -2.92 33.80
CA THR A 18 -3.25 -1.45 33.66
C THR A 18 -2.32 -0.95 32.56
N HIS A 19 -1.73 -1.82 31.74
CA HIS A 19 -1.06 -1.37 30.53
C HIS A 19 -2.08 -1.21 29.41
N SER A 20 -2.71 -0.04 29.33
CA SER A 20 -3.39 0.35 28.10
C SER A 20 -2.34 0.41 26.98
N HIS A 21 -2.61 -0.22 25.83
CA HIS A 21 -1.84 -0.03 24.59
C HIS A 21 -2.07 1.38 24.01
N TYR A 22 -2.24 2.38 24.87
CA TYR A 22 -2.35 3.77 24.49
C TYR A 22 -0.93 4.31 24.29
N THR A 23 -0.46 4.29 23.06
CA THR A 23 0.74 5.01 22.66
C THR A 23 0.37 6.50 22.62
N HIS A 24 0.88 7.28 23.56
CA HIS A 24 0.84 8.74 23.53
C HIS A 24 1.35 9.20 22.15
N SER A 25 0.65 10.10 21.46
CA SER A 25 1.17 10.65 20.20
C SER A 25 2.46 11.42 20.50
N VAL A 26 3.59 10.89 20.06
CA VAL A 26 4.88 11.58 20.17
C VAL A 26 4.77 12.84 19.32
N LYS A 27 4.91 14.02 19.93
CA LYS A 27 4.95 15.29 19.20
C LYS A 27 6.11 15.24 18.19
N PRO A 28 5.88 15.58 16.91
CA PRO A 28 6.93 15.48 15.92
C PRO A 28 8.01 16.54 16.20
N THR A 29 9.22 16.10 16.56
CA THR A 29 10.46 16.87 16.39
C THR A 29 10.83 16.93 14.89
N TRP A 30 11.67 17.88 14.50
CA TRP A 30 12.19 17.99 13.12
C TRP A 30 12.78 16.66 12.59
N LEU A 31 13.44 15.90 13.47
CA LEU A 31 13.99 14.56 13.20
C LEU A 31 12.93 13.46 13.02
N THR A 32 11.70 13.70 13.48
CA THR A 32 10.55 12.78 13.42
C THR A 32 9.47 13.27 12.44
N SER A 33 9.81 14.21 11.56
CA SER A 33 8.96 14.48 10.39
C SER A 33 8.88 13.18 9.59
N LYS A 34 7.80 12.43 9.81
CA LYS A 34 7.64 11.09 9.25
C LYS A 34 7.61 11.26 7.73
N MET A 35 8.70 10.88 7.05
CA MET A 35 8.73 10.82 5.59
C MET A 35 7.61 9.92 5.13
N THR A 36 6.56 10.49 4.54
CA THR A 36 5.47 9.72 3.93
C THR A 36 5.66 9.68 2.43
N GLY A 37 5.23 8.60 1.79
CA GLY A 37 5.38 8.43 0.35
C GLY A 37 5.63 6.99 -0.07
N CYS A 38 5.75 6.79 -1.38
CA CYS A 38 6.24 5.56 -1.99
C CYS A 38 7.71 5.71 -2.36
N TYR A 39 8.53 4.73 -1.95
CA TYR A 39 9.97 4.76 -2.15
C TYR A 39 10.52 3.41 -2.64
N LYS A 40 11.65 3.46 -3.32
CA LYS A 40 12.45 2.26 -3.65
C LYS A 40 13.11 1.72 -2.39
N CYS A 41 13.14 0.40 -2.22
CA CYS A 41 13.86 -0.22 -1.09
C CYS A 41 15.38 -0.39 -1.35
N GLY A 42 15.88 0.07 -2.50
CA GLY A 42 17.30 0.02 -2.89
C GLY A 42 17.72 -1.30 -3.55
N ASN A 43 17.37 -2.45 -2.96
CA ASN A 43 17.98 -3.73 -3.33
C ASN A 43 16.97 -4.79 -3.82
N CYS A 44 16.09 -4.47 -4.77
CA CYS A 44 15.21 -5.50 -5.37
C CYS A 44 14.86 -5.27 -6.84
N ILE A 45 14.52 -6.37 -7.54
CA ILE A 45 14.19 -6.41 -8.97
C ILE A 45 12.96 -5.55 -9.31
N ALA A 46 12.08 -5.28 -8.35
CA ALA A 46 10.92 -4.41 -8.54
C ALA A 46 11.24 -2.90 -8.46
N CYS A 47 12.36 -2.50 -7.85
CA CYS A 47 12.71 -1.09 -7.65
C CYS A 47 12.75 -0.24 -8.93
N PRO A 48 13.23 -0.74 -10.09
CA PRO A 48 13.23 0.03 -11.34
C PRO A 48 11.83 0.45 -11.81
N LEU A 49 10.80 -0.32 -11.46
CA LEU A 49 9.39 -0.06 -11.81
C LEU A 49 8.65 0.79 -10.76
N ILE A 50 9.27 1.06 -9.60
CA ILE A 50 8.69 1.90 -8.57
C ILE A 50 8.93 3.37 -8.89
N GLU A 51 7.86 4.15 -8.85
CA GLU A 51 7.91 5.61 -8.92
C GLU A 51 7.98 6.19 -7.52
N ARG A 52 8.94 7.09 -7.28
CA ARG A 52 9.08 7.73 -5.97
C ARG A 52 8.12 8.92 -5.92
N THR A 53 7.24 8.94 -4.93
CA THR A 53 6.32 10.07 -4.78
C THR A 53 5.83 10.23 -3.34
N SER A 54 5.54 11.46 -2.93
CA SER A 54 4.84 11.79 -1.68
C SER A 54 3.38 12.21 -1.90
N THR A 55 2.97 12.43 -3.15
CA THR A 55 1.64 12.92 -3.51
C THR A 55 1.10 12.22 -4.78
N ILE A 56 -0.21 12.19 -4.95
CA ILE A 56 -0.88 11.62 -6.11
C ILE A 56 -1.93 12.61 -6.59
N VAL A 57 -1.96 12.91 -7.87
CA VAL A 57 -3.06 13.69 -8.47
C VAL A 57 -4.22 12.76 -8.75
N LEU A 58 -5.36 12.99 -8.10
CA LEU A 58 -6.57 12.22 -8.31
C LEU A 58 -7.22 12.62 -9.63
N THR A 59 -7.24 11.70 -10.60
CA THR A 59 -7.70 11.99 -11.98
C THR A 59 -9.18 12.41 -12.05
N ARG A 60 -10.02 11.98 -11.10
CA ARG A 60 -11.45 12.31 -11.11
C ARG A 60 -11.74 13.78 -10.82
N ASP A 61 -11.09 14.32 -9.80
CA ASP A 61 -11.40 15.64 -9.24
C ASP A 61 -10.26 16.64 -9.45
N ASN A 62 -9.13 16.19 -10.02
CA ASN A 62 -7.88 16.94 -10.22
C ASN A 62 -7.32 17.55 -8.92
N ILE A 63 -7.40 16.78 -7.83
CA ILE A 63 -6.97 17.18 -6.48
C ILE A 63 -5.67 16.44 -6.15
N GLU A 64 -4.71 17.16 -5.57
CA GLU A 64 -3.49 16.55 -5.03
C GLU A 64 -3.78 15.88 -3.67
N TYR A 65 -3.47 14.58 -3.58
CA TYR A 65 -3.58 13.77 -2.39
C TYR A 65 -2.20 13.49 -1.80
N LYS A 66 -1.95 13.92 -0.55
CA LYS A 66 -0.70 13.63 0.16
C LYS A 66 -0.73 12.24 0.80
N LEU A 67 0.27 11.42 0.48
CA LEU A 67 0.43 10.08 1.03
C LEU A 67 0.67 10.16 2.54
N LYS A 68 0.04 9.24 3.29
CA LYS A 68 0.03 9.25 4.77
C LYS A 68 0.97 8.21 5.40
N ASN A 69 1.40 7.23 4.63
CA ASN A 69 2.26 6.13 5.08
C ASN A 69 3.63 6.21 4.40
N ASP A 70 4.65 5.65 5.03
CA ASP A 70 5.93 5.36 4.41
C ASP A 70 5.88 3.96 3.79
N MET A 71 5.87 3.89 2.48
CA MET A 71 5.66 2.64 1.76
C MET A 71 6.83 2.38 0.83
N ASN A 72 7.23 1.12 0.72
CA ASN A 72 8.27 0.70 -0.20
C ASN A 72 7.98 -0.71 -0.73
N CYS A 73 8.93 -1.27 -1.49
CA CYS A 73 8.81 -2.58 -2.11
C CYS A 73 8.54 -3.74 -1.14
N LYS A 74 8.86 -3.57 0.16
CA LYS A 74 8.67 -4.57 1.22
C LYS A 74 7.34 -4.38 1.98
N SER A 75 6.63 -3.27 1.76
CA SER A 75 5.34 -3.02 2.42
C SER A 75 4.31 -4.07 2.04
N THR A 76 3.52 -4.49 3.02
CA THR A 76 2.41 -5.45 2.92
C THR A 76 1.09 -4.76 3.19
N CYS A 77 -0.03 -5.40 2.81
CA CYS A 77 -1.38 -4.86 3.01
C CYS A 77 -1.54 -3.45 2.44
N ILE A 78 -1.20 -3.30 1.16
CA ILE A 78 -1.24 -2.02 0.46
C ILE A 78 -2.28 -2.01 -0.67
N VAL A 79 -2.75 -0.80 -0.98
CA VAL A 79 -3.33 -0.44 -2.27
C VAL A 79 -2.27 0.34 -3.06
N TYR A 80 -2.19 0.08 -4.36
CA TYR A 80 -1.23 0.68 -5.27
C TYR A 80 -1.90 1.08 -6.58
N ILE A 81 -1.23 1.99 -7.29
CA ILE A 81 -1.54 2.41 -8.64
C ILE A 81 -0.41 1.91 -9.55
N MET A 82 -0.77 1.31 -10.67
CA MET A 82 0.11 1.13 -11.83
C MET A 82 -0.31 2.15 -12.89
N GLN A 83 0.63 2.97 -13.32
CA GLN A 83 0.47 3.93 -14.39
C GLN A 83 1.25 3.46 -15.61
N CYS A 84 0.58 3.42 -16.76
CA CYS A 84 1.20 3.19 -18.05
C CYS A 84 1.65 4.54 -18.65
N ILE A 85 2.71 4.53 -19.47
CA ILE A 85 3.17 5.73 -20.19
C ILE A 85 2.10 6.34 -21.11
N CYS A 86 1.11 5.56 -21.54
CA CYS A 86 -0.02 6.06 -22.34
C CYS A 86 -1.06 6.82 -21.51
N GLY A 87 -0.85 6.98 -20.20
CA GLY A 87 -1.73 7.71 -19.28
C GLY A 87 -2.82 6.85 -18.64
N LYS A 88 -2.95 5.57 -19.01
CA LYS A 88 -3.91 4.66 -18.38
C LYS A 88 -3.45 4.21 -17.00
N HIS A 89 -4.40 4.13 -16.07
CA HIS A 89 -4.18 3.70 -14.69
C HIS A 89 -4.85 2.35 -14.42
N TYR A 90 -4.20 1.55 -13.57
CA TYR A 90 -4.75 0.39 -12.90
C TYR A 90 -4.58 0.56 -11.40
N VAL A 91 -5.63 0.31 -10.62
CA VAL A 91 -5.57 0.27 -9.17
C VAL A 91 -5.68 -1.18 -8.72
N GLY A 92 -4.82 -1.59 -7.79
CA GLY A 92 -4.86 -2.93 -7.24
C GLY A 92 -4.52 -2.95 -5.75
N LYS A 93 -4.84 -4.06 -5.09
CA LYS A 93 -4.37 -4.34 -3.73
C LYS A 93 -3.45 -5.55 -3.63
N THR A 94 -2.72 -5.65 -2.52
CA THR A 94 -2.01 -6.87 -2.12
C THR A 94 -1.92 -6.99 -0.61
N LEU A 95 -2.17 -8.20 -0.10
CA LEU A 95 -1.86 -8.58 1.29
C LEU A 95 -0.37 -8.88 1.47
N ARG A 96 0.28 -9.38 0.42
CA ARG A 96 1.70 -9.74 0.38
C ARG A 96 2.57 -8.52 0.07
N GLU A 97 3.88 -8.69 0.14
CA GLU A 97 4.85 -7.63 -0.17
C GLU A 97 4.63 -7.06 -1.57
N PHE A 98 4.71 -5.73 -1.69
CA PHE A 98 4.49 -5.01 -2.94
C PHE A 98 5.35 -5.53 -4.10
N ARG A 99 6.63 -5.80 -3.84
CA ARG A 99 7.56 -6.35 -4.85
C ARG A 99 7.07 -7.64 -5.47
N ARG A 100 6.41 -8.52 -4.69
CA ARG A 100 5.89 -9.79 -5.21
C ARG A 100 4.75 -9.52 -6.19
N ARG A 101 3.86 -8.59 -5.85
CA ARG A 101 2.75 -8.21 -6.73
C ARG A 101 3.22 -7.57 -8.03
N ILE A 102 4.27 -6.75 -8.00
CA ILE A 102 4.89 -6.17 -9.21
C ILE A 102 5.47 -7.26 -10.10
N GLN A 103 6.19 -8.23 -9.53
CA GLN A 103 6.77 -9.34 -10.30
C GLN A 103 5.70 -10.24 -10.92
N GLU A 104 4.54 -10.37 -10.28
CA GLU A 104 3.40 -11.08 -10.86
C GLU A 104 2.88 -10.37 -12.11
N HIS A 105 2.68 -9.05 -12.08
CA HIS A 105 2.30 -8.31 -13.30
C HIS A 105 3.31 -8.49 -14.43
N VAL A 106 4.62 -8.42 -14.12
CA VAL A 106 5.70 -8.70 -15.09
C VAL A 106 5.59 -10.14 -15.63
N GLY A 107 5.35 -11.11 -14.74
CA GLY A 107 5.14 -12.50 -15.12
C GLY A 107 3.90 -12.71 -15.99
N ASP A 108 2.80 -12.03 -15.69
CA ASP A 108 1.55 -12.10 -16.46
C ASP A 108 1.75 -11.57 -17.88
N ILE A 109 2.51 -10.48 -18.04
CA ILE A 109 2.90 -9.94 -19.35
C ILE A 109 3.75 -10.95 -20.12
N LYS A 110 4.83 -11.45 -19.51
CA LYS A 110 5.77 -12.39 -20.14
C LYS A 110 5.07 -13.66 -20.64
N HIS A 111 4.11 -14.18 -19.88
CA HIS A 111 3.38 -15.40 -20.22
C HIS A 111 2.05 -15.12 -20.93
N LYS A 112 1.77 -13.87 -21.33
CA LYS A 112 0.55 -13.45 -22.02
C LYS A 112 -0.73 -13.92 -21.32
N ARG A 113 -0.77 -13.84 -19.99
CA ARG A 113 -1.95 -14.23 -19.21
C ARG A 113 -3.09 -13.25 -19.46
N ASN A 114 -4.33 -13.76 -19.38
CA ASN A 114 -5.53 -12.94 -19.52
C ASN A 114 -5.80 -12.11 -18.24
N ALA A 115 -4.98 -11.09 -18.03
CA ALA A 115 -5.13 -10.09 -17.00
C ALA A 115 -5.11 -8.70 -17.67
N SER A 116 -6.01 -7.80 -17.30
CA SER A 116 -6.20 -6.52 -18.03
C SER A 116 -4.91 -5.73 -18.25
N VAL A 117 -4.04 -5.62 -17.23
CA VAL A 117 -2.71 -5.00 -17.36
C VAL A 117 -1.85 -5.75 -18.38
N ALA A 118 -1.80 -7.08 -18.29
CA ALA A 118 -0.97 -7.89 -19.18
C ALA A 118 -1.44 -7.83 -20.65
N VAL A 119 -2.76 -7.88 -20.87
CA VAL A 119 -3.37 -7.71 -22.19
C VAL A 119 -3.01 -6.35 -22.76
N HIS A 120 -3.24 -5.26 -22.01
CA HIS A 120 -2.92 -3.91 -22.44
C HIS A 120 -1.45 -3.72 -22.79
N ILE A 121 -0.51 -4.17 -21.94
CA ILE A 121 0.92 -4.00 -22.22
C ILE A 121 1.37 -4.85 -23.41
N ASN A 122 0.84 -6.07 -23.57
CA ASN A 122 1.18 -6.91 -24.72
C ASN A 122 0.67 -6.34 -26.04
N GLU A 123 -0.55 -5.80 -26.06
CA GLU A 123 -1.20 -5.28 -27.27
C GLU A 123 -0.71 -3.87 -27.63
N CYS A 124 -0.66 -2.95 -26.65
CA CYS A 124 -0.35 -1.55 -26.91
C CYS A 124 1.15 -1.22 -26.86
N HIS A 125 1.95 -2.06 -26.19
CA HIS A 125 3.36 -1.78 -25.90
C HIS A 125 4.28 -2.97 -26.19
N ASN A 126 3.81 -3.94 -26.98
CA ASN A 126 4.57 -5.13 -27.40
C ASN A 126 5.22 -5.91 -26.24
N GLY A 127 4.57 -5.91 -25.06
CA GLY A 127 5.05 -6.61 -23.88
C GLY A 127 6.18 -5.88 -23.13
N ASN A 128 6.51 -4.64 -23.50
CA ASN A 128 7.55 -3.86 -22.84
C ASN A 128 7.12 -3.45 -21.42
N THR A 129 7.68 -4.11 -20.40
CA THR A 129 7.29 -3.87 -19.01
C THR A 129 7.81 -2.56 -18.42
N ILE A 130 8.80 -1.91 -19.06
CA ILE A 130 9.41 -0.66 -18.56
C ILE A 130 8.41 0.50 -18.62
N VAL A 131 7.38 0.37 -19.45
CA VAL A 131 6.30 1.36 -19.60
C VAL A 131 5.37 1.42 -18.38
N MET A 132 5.50 0.49 -17.43
CA MET A 132 4.72 0.49 -16.19
C MET A 132 5.48 1.16 -15.06
N LYS A 133 4.79 2.03 -14.33
CA LYS A 133 5.27 2.64 -13.09
C LYS A 133 4.31 2.38 -11.94
N PHE A 134 4.85 1.98 -10.80
CA PHE A 134 4.08 1.54 -9.64
C PHE A 134 4.27 2.48 -8.45
N MET A 135 3.15 2.86 -7.84
CA MET A 135 3.09 3.74 -6.67
C MET A 135 2.21 3.09 -5.60
N ALA A 136 2.76 2.83 -4.42
CA ALA A 136 1.96 2.44 -3.26
C ALA A 136 1.28 3.69 -2.68
N VAL A 137 -0.04 3.63 -2.47
CA VAL A 137 -0.84 4.83 -2.12
C VAL A 137 -1.50 4.78 -0.76
N GLU A 138 -1.79 3.57 -0.25
CA GLU A 138 -2.36 3.42 1.09
C GLU A 138 -1.93 2.09 1.69
N GLN A 139 -1.55 2.10 2.97
CA GLN A 139 -1.19 0.89 3.72
C GLN A 139 -2.11 0.72 4.92
N LEU A 140 -2.69 -0.46 5.06
CA LEU A 140 -3.46 -0.82 6.26
C LEU A 140 -2.55 -1.54 7.25
N ASN A 141 -2.48 -1.00 8.48
CA ASN A 141 -1.78 -1.66 9.58
C ASN A 141 -2.59 -2.87 10.06
N GLN A 142 -1.96 -4.03 10.09
CA GLN A 142 -2.50 -5.21 10.78
C GLN A 142 -2.39 -4.96 12.29
N THR A 143 -3.43 -4.38 12.89
CA THR A 143 -3.55 -4.35 14.35
C THR A 143 -4.52 -5.42 14.81
N SER A 144 -4.39 -5.91 16.03
CA SER A 144 -5.24 -6.95 16.63
C SER A 144 -6.73 -6.61 16.67
N ARG A 145 -7.08 -5.34 16.41
CA ARG A 145 -8.46 -4.80 16.36
C ARG A 145 -8.97 -4.53 14.95
N VAL A 146 -8.12 -4.69 13.93
CA VAL A 146 -8.59 -4.61 12.55
C VAL A 146 -9.38 -5.88 12.29
N GLY A 147 -10.70 -5.75 12.07
CA GLY A 147 -11.54 -6.82 11.52
C GLY A 147 -10.98 -7.32 10.17
N ASN A 148 -11.74 -8.08 9.39
CA ASN A 148 -11.21 -8.69 8.15
C ASN A 148 -10.41 -7.69 7.26
N VAL A 149 -9.07 -7.75 7.33
CA VAL A 149 -8.14 -6.78 6.69
C VAL A 149 -8.36 -6.77 5.18
N ASN A 150 -8.67 -7.93 4.61
CA ASN A 150 -8.97 -8.06 3.19
C ASN A 150 -10.25 -7.31 2.80
N LYS A 151 -11.31 -7.34 3.63
CA LYS A 151 -12.54 -6.55 3.39
C LYS A 151 -12.22 -5.05 3.38
N LYS A 152 -11.41 -4.56 4.33
CA LYS A 152 -11.00 -3.15 4.34
C LYS A 152 -10.14 -2.79 3.13
N LEU A 153 -9.18 -3.64 2.74
CA LEU A 153 -8.40 -3.41 1.53
C LEU A 153 -9.26 -3.39 0.27
N LEU A 154 -10.26 -4.28 0.16
CA LEU A 154 -11.22 -4.27 -0.95
C LEU A 154 -11.99 -2.93 -1.02
N GLN A 155 -12.44 -2.43 0.12
CA GLN A 155 -13.13 -1.13 0.19
C GLN A 155 -12.19 0.04 -0.14
N THR A 156 -10.95 0.00 0.34
CA THR A 156 -9.94 1.01 0.02
C THR A 156 -9.59 0.99 -1.48
N GLU A 157 -9.36 -0.19 -2.06
CA GLU A 157 -9.13 -0.38 -3.50
C GLU A 157 -10.28 0.20 -4.33
N ALA A 158 -11.53 -0.08 -3.95
CA ALA A 158 -12.70 0.47 -4.61
C ALA A 158 -12.77 2.01 -4.59
N ARG A 159 -12.40 2.63 -3.47
CA ARG A 159 -12.32 4.11 -3.37
C ARG A 159 -11.25 4.67 -4.29
N TRP A 160 -10.08 4.04 -4.35
CA TRP A 160 -9.00 4.46 -5.22
C TRP A 160 -9.31 4.25 -6.71
N ILE A 161 -9.99 3.16 -7.09
CA ILE A 161 -10.49 2.94 -8.46
C ILE A 161 -11.38 4.10 -8.89
N ASN A 162 -12.29 4.52 -8.02
CA ASN A 162 -13.18 5.64 -8.28
C ASN A 162 -12.40 6.98 -8.35
N ALA A 163 -11.50 7.24 -7.40
CA ALA A 163 -10.74 8.49 -7.35
C ALA A 163 -9.76 8.67 -8.52
N MET A 164 -9.19 7.58 -9.05
CA MET A 164 -8.28 7.59 -10.20
C MET A 164 -8.99 7.44 -11.55
N ASN A 165 -10.32 7.33 -11.57
CA ASN A 165 -11.10 7.04 -12.76
C ASN A 165 -10.53 5.85 -13.58
N SER A 166 -10.08 4.80 -12.88
CA SER A 166 -9.26 3.74 -13.49
C SER A 166 -10.07 2.61 -14.13
N ARG A 167 -11.39 2.76 -14.26
CA ARG A 167 -12.26 1.73 -14.85
C ARG A 167 -12.14 1.71 -16.37
N SER A 168 -12.20 0.52 -16.96
CA SER A 168 -12.32 0.35 -18.41
C SER A 168 -13.58 1.08 -18.93
N PRO A 169 -13.53 1.80 -20.07
CA PRO A 169 -12.41 1.84 -21.03
C PRO A 169 -11.32 2.91 -20.75
N VAL A 170 -11.58 3.85 -19.85
CA VAL A 170 -10.67 4.98 -19.56
C VAL A 170 -9.38 4.49 -18.87
N GLY A 171 -9.51 3.58 -17.90
CA GLY A 171 -8.39 2.87 -17.28
C GLY A 171 -8.42 1.36 -17.55
N LEU A 172 -7.76 0.60 -16.67
CA LEU A 172 -7.49 -0.83 -16.85
C LEU A 172 -8.17 -1.73 -15.78
N ASN A 173 -9.02 -1.18 -14.92
CA ASN A 173 -9.83 -1.99 -14.01
C ASN A 173 -11.08 -2.49 -14.73
N GLU A 174 -11.11 -3.78 -15.04
CA GLU A 174 -12.26 -4.50 -15.60
C GLU A 174 -13.10 -5.19 -14.51
N GLY A 175 -14.38 -5.44 -14.78
CA GLY A 175 -15.26 -6.22 -13.91
C GLY A 175 -15.48 -5.64 -12.51
N PHE A 176 -15.20 -4.35 -12.31
CA PHE A 176 -15.31 -3.72 -11.00
C PHE A 176 -16.77 -3.61 -10.53
N THR A 177 -17.05 -4.12 -9.33
CA THR A 177 -18.32 -3.94 -8.63
C THR A 177 -18.11 -3.34 -7.24
N PHE A 178 -19.11 -2.62 -6.73
CA PHE A 178 -19.13 -2.10 -5.36
C PHE A 178 -19.54 -3.15 -4.31
N SER A 179 -19.53 -4.44 -4.66
CA SER A 179 -19.88 -5.55 -3.76
C SER A 179 -19.17 -5.53 -2.40
N PRO A 180 -17.93 -5.01 -2.25
CA PRO A 180 -17.29 -4.92 -0.93
C PRO A 180 -17.99 -4.00 0.10
N PHE A 181 -18.93 -3.16 -0.35
CA PHE A 181 -19.72 -2.26 0.51
C PHE A 181 -21.12 -2.78 0.84
N LEU A 182 -21.53 -3.88 0.20
CA LEU A 182 -22.76 -4.62 0.51
C LEU A 182 -22.46 -5.64 1.63
#